data_AF-X0X607-F1
#
_entry.id   AF-X0X607-F1
#
_cell.length_a   1.000
_cell.length_b   1.000
_cell.length_c   1.000
_cell.angle_alpha   90.00
_cell.angle_beta   90.00
_cell.angle_gamma   90.00
#
_symmetry.space_group_name_H-M   'P 1'
#
loop_
_entity.id
_entity.type
_entity.pdbx_description
1 polymer ?
#
loop_
_entity_poly.entity_id
_entity_poly.type
_entity_poly.pdbx_seq_one_letter_code
_entity_poly.pdbx_strand_id
1 'polypeptide(L)'
;MEAKQIEIKALFISLAAVVSIEAATRMVISTELRYPMIILGGARLLETGLIILCVLIWGKGFSSIGLARSRIVPGLRKGLIWSAGFAVVTFLAFVILFVAGIDALKLIEVRLPAQHGEIILFFLVGGMVGPIAEEVFFKGILY
;
A
#
# COMPACT_ATOMS: atom_id res chain seq x y z
N MET A 1 23.57 11.99 -2.56
CA MET A 1 23.14 11.66 -3.93
C MET A 1 21.73 12.23 -4.06
N GLU A 2 21.61 13.45 -4.56
CA GLU A 2 20.32 14.17 -4.57
C GLU A 2 19.34 13.51 -5.53
N ALA A 3 18.16 13.15 -5.02
CA ALA A 3 17.07 12.60 -5.82
C ALA A 3 16.62 13.69 -6.81
N LYS A 4 16.83 13.40 -8.09
CA LYS A 4 16.70 14.40 -9.17
C LYS A 4 15.23 14.46 -9.59
N GLN A 5 14.50 15.37 -8.95
CA GLN A 5 13.05 15.64 -9.00
C GLN A 5 12.37 15.35 -10.35
N ILE A 6 11.16 14.81 -10.25
CA ILE A 6 10.26 14.50 -11.36
C ILE A 6 9.67 15.80 -11.92
N GLU A 7 9.41 15.83 -13.23
CA GLU A 7 8.76 16.98 -13.86
C GLU A 7 7.35 17.18 -13.27
N ILE A 8 7.02 18.43 -12.91
CA ILE A 8 5.71 18.84 -12.39
C ILE A 8 4.54 18.32 -13.26
N LYS A 9 4.75 18.16 -14.56
CA LYS A 9 3.76 17.60 -15.48
C LYS A 9 3.37 16.15 -15.12
N ALA A 10 4.34 15.30 -14.80
CA ALA A 10 4.09 13.92 -14.41
C ALA A 10 3.36 13.82 -13.06
N LEU A 11 3.65 14.72 -12.12
CA LEU A 11 2.90 14.87 -10.87
C LEU A 11 1.41 15.16 -11.17
N PHE A 12 1.10 16.18 -11.96
CA PHE A 12 -0.29 16.52 -12.27
C PHE A 12 -1.03 15.42 -13.04
N ILE A 13 -0.38 14.77 -14.01
CA ILE A 13 -0.98 13.67 -14.79
C ILE A 13 -1.29 12.48 -13.88
N SER A 14 -0.34 12.08 -13.03
CA SER A 14 -0.53 10.96 -12.11
C SER A 14 -1.62 11.25 -11.07
N LEU A 15 -1.66 12.47 -10.51
CA LEU A 15 -2.69 12.87 -9.57
C LEU A 15 -4.08 12.88 -10.22
N ALA A 16 -4.18 13.43 -11.44
CA ALA A 16 -5.43 13.42 -12.20
C ALA A 16 -5.91 11.99 -12.48
N ALA A 17 -4.99 11.07 -12.81
CA ALA A 17 -5.30 9.67 -13.04
C ALA A 17 -5.84 8.98 -11.77
N VAL A 18 -5.17 9.18 -10.62
CA VAL A 18 -5.61 8.63 -9.33
C VAL A 18 -6.98 9.16 -8.95
N VAL A 19 -7.18 10.49 -8.99
CA VAL A 19 -8.48 11.12 -8.68
C VAL A 19 -9.59 10.59 -9.59
N SER A 20 -9.29 10.38 -10.88
CA SER A 20 -10.27 9.83 -11.83
C SER A 20 -10.66 8.39 -11.49
N ILE A 21 -9.68 7.54 -11.13
CA ILE A 21 -9.94 6.16 -10.72
C ILE A 21 -10.72 6.12 -9.41
N GLU A 22 -10.36 6.93 -8.42
CA GLU A 22 -11.09 6.97 -7.15
C GLU A 22 -12.54 7.43 -7.34
N ALA A 23 -12.77 8.44 -8.18
CA ALA A 23 -14.12 8.89 -8.53
C ALA A 23 -14.93 7.78 -9.21
N ALA A 24 -14.36 7.12 -10.22
CA ALA A 24 -15.01 6.01 -10.91
C ALA A 24 -15.31 4.85 -9.94
N THR A 25 -14.35 4.50 -9.09
CA THR A 25 -14.48 3.44 -8.08
C THR A 25 -15.59 3.76 -7.09
N ARG A 26 -15.70 5.02 -6.64
CA ARG A 26 -16.79 5.46 -5.76
C ARG A 26 -18.16 5.32 -6.41
N MET A 27 -18.29 5.67 -7.68
CA MET A 27 -19.54 5.51 -8.44
C MET A 27 -19.92 4.03 -8.55
N VAL A 28 -18.94 3.16 -8.83
CA VAL A 28 -19.14 1.70 -8.96
C VAL A 28 -19.48 1.05 -7.61
N ILE A 29 -18.89 1.48 -6.50
CA ILE A 29 -19.24 0.94 -5.18
C ILE A 29 -20.63 1.41 -4.74
N SER A 30 -21.06 2.61 -5.15
CA SER A 30 -22.36 3.16 -4.78
C SER A 30 -23.56 2.43 -5.39
N THR A 31 -23.36 1.55 -6.39
CA THR A 31 -24.43 0.77 -7.04
C THR A 31 -24.72 -0.58 -6.37
N GLU A 32 -24.45 -0.72 -5.06
CA GLU A 32 -24.65 -1.95 -4.26
C GLU A 32 -23.93 -3.20 -4.80
N LEU A 33 -22.69 -3.05 -5.29
CA LEU A 33 -21.90 -4.20 -5.70
C LEU A 33 -21.40 -5.03 -4.51
N ARG A 34 -21.55 -6.34 -4.62
CA ARG A 34 -21.39 -7.33 -3.54
C ARG A 34 -19.95 -7.59 -3.07
N TYR A 35 -18.93 -6.97 -3.69
CA TYR A 35 -17.51 -7.26 -3.39
C TYR A 35 -16.62 -6.00 -3.34
N PRO A 36 -16.85 -5.09 -2.37
CA PRO A 36 -16.13 -3.80 -2.29
C PRO A 36 -14.61 -3.96 -2.16
N MET A 37 -14.12 -4.99 -1.45
CA MET A 37 -12.67 -5.23 -1.30
C MET A 37 -12.00 -5.64 -2.61
N ILE A 38 -12.67 -6.39 -3.48
CA ILE A 38 -12.13 -6.79 -4.78
C ILE A 38 -12.01 -5.55 -5.69
N ILE A 39 -13.06 -4.72 -5.69
CA ILE A 39 -13.10 -3.48 -6.47
C ILE A 39 -11.97 -2.54 -6.00
N LEU A 40 -11.82 -2.36 -4.68
CA LEU A 40 -10.74 -1.55 -4.10
C LEU A 40 -9.36 -2.09 -4.47
N GLY A 41 -9.14 -3.41 -4.36
CA GLY A 41 -7.88 -4.03 -4.75
C GLY A 41 -7.56 -3.82 -6.22
N GLY A 42 -8.56 -3.99 -7.10
CA GLY A 42 -8.43 -3.72 -8.53
C GLY A 42 -8.09 -2.26 -8.84
N ALA A 43 -8.76 -1.31 -8.17
CA ALA A 43 -8.48 0.11 -8.31
C ALA A 43 -7.04 0.45 -7.91
N ARG A 44 -6.57 -0.06 -6.77
CA ARG A 44 -5.19 0.17 -6.29
C ARG A 44 -4.14 -0.42 -7.22
N LEU A 45 -4.38 -1.62 -7.77
CA LEU A 45 -3.49 -2.22 -8.77
C LEU A 45 -3.45 -1.39 -10.07
N LEU A 46 -4.61 -0.88 -10.51
CA LEU A 46 -4.71 -0.02 -11.68
C LEU A 46 -3.97 1.31 -11.49
N GLU A 47 -4.19 1.98 -10.35
CA GLU A 47 -3.48 3.21 -9.96
C GLU A 47 -1.98 2.99 -9.94
N THR A 48 -1.52 1.92 -9.28
CA THR A 48 -0.10 1.55 -9.21
C THR A 48 0.48 1.36 -10.61
N GLY A 49 -0.24 0.66 -11.49
CA GLY A 49 0.16 0.45 -12.88
C GLY A 49 0.26 1.76 -13.68
N LEU A 50 -0.71 2.67 -13.52
CA LEU A 50 -0.70 3.98 -14.18
C LEU A 50 0.42 4.87 -13.66
N ILE A 51 0.68 4.88 -12.36
CA ILE A 51 1.78 5.63 -11.76
C ILE A 51 3.11 5.12 -12.31
N ILE A 52 3.32 3.80 -12.32
CA ILE A 52 4.52 3.19 -12.90
C ILE A 52 4.66 3.60 -14.37
N LEU A 53 3.59 3.51 -15.16
CA LEU A 53 3.61 3.91 -16.57
C LEU A 53 3.97 5.39 -16.75
N CYS A 54 3.40 6.28 -15.92
CA CYS A 54 3.72 7.71 -15.96
C CYS A 54 5.20 7.98 -15.67
N VAL A 55 5.76 7.29 -14.68
CA VAL A 55 7.17 7.43 -14.30
C VAL A 55 8.11 6.79 -15.33
N LEU A 56 7.65 5.78 -16.09
CA LEU A 56 8.42 5.21 -17.19
C LEU A 56 8.44 6.12 -18.43
N ILE A 57 7.32 6.77 -18.75
CA ILE A 57 7.21 7.63 -19.94
C ILE A 57 7.82 9.01 -19.69
N TRP A 58 7.52 9.62 -18.54
CA TRP A 58 7.91 11.01 -18.22
C TRP A 58 8.95 11.12 -17.10
N GLY A 59 9.26 10.03 -16.40
CA GLY A 59 10.30 9.98 -15.38
C GLY A 59 11.61 9.39 -15.88
N LYS A 60 12.53 9.10 -14.94
CA LYS A 60 13.88 8.59 -15.23
C LYS A 60 13.97 7.05 -15.14
N GLY A 61 12.87 6.36 -15.44
CA GLY A 61 12.79 4.89 -15.46
C GLY A 61 12.67 4.23 -14.08
N PHE A 62 12.70 2.89 -14.02
CA PHE A 62 12.48 2.08 -12.79
C PHE A 62 13.37 2.43 -11.60
N SER A 63 14.51 3.09 -11.82
CA SER A 63 15.43 3.49 -10.77
C SER A 63 14.89 4.58 -9.85
N SER A 64 13.94 5.43 -10.31
CA SER A 64 13.34 6.47 -9.47
C SER A 64 12.34 5.90 -8.47
N ILE A 65 11.62 4.82 -8.80
CA ILE A 65 10.63 4.19 -7.90
C ILE A 65 11.32 3.24 -6.87
N GLY A 66 12.65 3.16 -6.88
CA GLY A 66 13.38 2.20 -6.05
C GLY A 66 13.23 0.73 -6.52
N LEU A 67 12.64 0.52 -7.70
CA LEU A 67 12.48 -0.79 -8.36
C LEU A 67 13.71 -1.19 -9.20
N ALA A 68 14.85 -0.52 -9.02
CA ALA A 68 16.10 -0.95 -9.63
C ALA A 68 16.37 -2.41 -9.24
N ARG A 69 16.49 -3.30 -10.25
CA ARG A 69 16.65 -4.75 -10.05
C ARG A 69 17.80 -5.10 -9.08
N SER A 70 18.85 -4.28 -9.05
CA SER A 70 19.99 -4.41 -8.15
C SER A 70 19.70 -4.07 -6.68
N ARG A 71 18.64 -3.31 -6.40
CA ARG A 71 18.24 -2.87 -5.04
C ARG A 71 17.07 -3.67 -4.44
N ILE A 72 16.33 -4.42 -5.25
CA ILE A 72 15.16 -5.21 -4.80
C ILE A 72 15.57 -6.24 -3.74
N VAL A 73 16.55 -7.12 -4.05
CA VAL A 73 16.98 -8.19 -3.13
C VAL A 73 17.57 -7.65 -1.82
N PRO A 74 18.53 -6.70 -1.82
CA PRO A 74 19.04 -6.15 -0.57
C PRO A 74 17.98 -5.33 0.19
N GLY A 75 17.03 -4.70 -0.50
CA GLY A 75 15.89 -4.02 0.10
C GLY A 75 14.97 -4.97 0.86
N LEU A 76 14.57 -6.07 0.22
CA LEU A 76 13.76 -7.13 0.83
C LEU A 76 14.43 -7.72 2.08
N ARG A 77 15.73 -8.03 2.01
CA ARG A 77 16.45 -8.58 3.17
C ARG A 77 16.47 -7.61 4.35
N LYS A 78 16.76 -6.33 4.10
CA LYS A 78 16.73 -5.30 5.15
C LYS A 78 15.31 -5.12 5.71
N GLY A 79 14.30 -5.10 4.83
CA GLY A 79 12.90 -5.05 5.21
C GLY A 79 12.52 -6.20 6.14
N LEU A 80 12.84 -7.44 5.77
CA LEU A 80 12.56 -8.62 6.59
C LEU A 80 13.24 -8.57 7.96
N ILE A 81 14.51 -8.13 8.02
CA ILE A 81 15.23 -7.99 9.30
C ILE A 81 14.54 -6.97 10.21
N TRP A 82 14.16 -5.81 9.66
CA TRP A 82 13.46 -4.78 10.42
C TRP A 82 12.05 -5.23 10.82
N SER A 83 11.30 -5.86 9.93
CA SER A 83 9.98 -6.43 10.24
C SER A 83 10.06 -7.48 11.34
N ALA A 84 11.08 -8.34 11.34
CA ALA A 84 11.32 -9.29 12.42
C ALA A 84 11.62 -8.60 13.76
N GLY A 85 12.46 -7.56 13.74
CA GLY A 85 12.72 -6.74 14.92
C GLY A 85 11.46 -6.09 15.48
N PHE A 86 10.64 -5.47 14.62
CA PHE A 86 9.36 -4.91 15.02
C PHE A 86 8.38 -5.97 15.54
N ALA A 87 8.34 -7.15 14.92
CA ALA A 87 7.51 -8.25 15.38
C ALA A 87 7.86 -8.68 16.82
N VAL A 88 9.16 -8.74 17.15
CA VAL A 88 9.61 -9.04 18.53
C VAL A 88 9.14 -7.96 19.51
N VAL A 89 9.30 -6.68 19.16
CA VAL A 89 8.86 -5.56 20.03
C VAL A 89 7.34 -5.62 20.25
N THR A 90 6.57 -5.80 19.19
CA THR A 90 5.10 -5.93 19.26
C THR A 90 4.69 -7.15 20.08
N PHE A 91 5.37 -8.29 19.92
CA PHE A 91 5.11 -9.49 20.71
C PHE A 91 5.35 -9.24 22.21
N LEU A 92 6.46 -8.60 22.57
CA LEU A 92 6.76 -8.26 23.96
C LEU A 92 5.70 -7.31 24.56
N ALA A 93 5.26 -6.30 23.81
CA ALA A 93 4.17 -5.42 24.24
C ALA A 93 2.86 -6.22 24.46
N PHE A 94 2.55 -7.16 23.57
CA PHE A 94 1.38 -8.03 23.71
C PHE A 94 1.46 -8.91 24.96
N VAL A 95 2.64 -9.49 25.25
CA VAL A 95 2.89 -10.28 26.46
C VAL A 95 2.71 -9.44 27.72
N ILE A 96 3.23 -8.21 27.75
CA ILE A 96 3.07 -7.30 28.89
C ILE A 96 1.59 -7.01 29.15
N LEU A 97 0.82 -6.69 28.09
CA LEU A 97 -0.62 -6.45 28.21
C LEU A 97 -1.37 -7.71 28.69
N PHE A 98 -1.01 -8.88 28.16
CA PHE A 98 -1.60 -10.15 28.56
C PHE A 98 -1.36 -10.45 30.05
N VAL A 99 -0.12 -10.26 30.54
CA VAL A 99 0.21 -10.43 31.97
C VAL A 99 -0.49 -9.41 32.86
N ALA A 100 -0.72 -8.19 32.34
CA ALA A 100 -1.52 -7.17 33.03
C ALA A 100 -3.03 -7.44 33.02
N GLY A 101 -3.49 -8.55 32.42
CA GLY A 101 -4.91 -8.88 32.28
C GLY A 101 -5.66 -8.01 31.26
N ILE A 102 -4.92 -7.25 30.44
CA ILE A 102 -5.48 -6.38 29.40
C ILE A 102 -5.53 -7.16 28.09
N ASP A 103 -6.72 -7.32 27.55
CA ASP A 103 -6.92 -7.90 26.23
C ASP A 103 -6.55 -6.88 25.15
N ALA A 104 -5.34 -7.04 24.59
CA ALA A 104 -4.82 -6.16 23.55
C ALA A 104 -5.67 -6.17 22.27
N LEU A 105 -6.40 -7.26 21.98
CA LEU A 105 -7.29 -7.31 20.82
C LEU A 105 -8.54 -6.45 21.01
N LYS A 106 -9.00 -6.27 22.25
CA LYS A 106 -10.11 -5.34 22.55
C LYS A 106 -9.72 -3.87 22.45
N LEU A 107 -8.42 -3.56 22.49
CA LEU A 107 -7.93 -2.21 22.23
C LEU A 107 -7.97 -1.85 20.74
N ILE A 108 -8.03 -2.86 19.87
CA ILE A 108 -8.06 -2.68 18.41
C ILE A 108 -9.51 -2.84 17.96
N GLU A 109 -10.23 -1.71 17.87
CA GLU A 109 -11.59 -1.73 17.31
C GLU A 109 -11.50 -1.85 15.78
N VAL A 110 -11.50 -3.09 15.27
CA VAL A 110 -11.59 -3.38 13.84
C VAL A 110 -12.86 -4.17 13.59
N ARG A 111 -13.74 -3.60 12.75
CA ARG A 111 -14.92 -4.30 12.23
C ARG A 111 -14.47 -5.28 11.15
N LEU A 112 -14.06 -6.48 11.57
CA LEU A 112 -13.71 -7.53 10.65
C LEU A 112 -14.98 -8.05 9.93
N PRO A 113 -14.89 -8.32 8.63
CA PRO A 113 -16.00 -8.94 7.91
C PRO A 113 -16.31 -10.33 8.46
N ALA A 114 -17.60 -10.70 8.47
CA ALA A 114 -18.06 -11.96 9.07
C ALA A 114 -17.62 -13.21 8.28
N GLN A 115 -17.35 -13.05 6.98
CA GLN A 115 -16.98 -14.16 6.11
C GLN A 115 -15.46 -14.33 6.03
N HIS A 116 -14.97 -15.54 6.27
CA HIS A 116 -13.53 -15.87 6.23
C HIS A 116 -12.82 -15.44 4.93
N GLY A 117 -13.49 -15.57 3.78
CA GLY A 117 -12.94 -15.12 2.50
C GLY A 117 -12.73 -13.60 2.42
N GLU A 118 -13.62 -12.83 3.03
CA GLU A 118 -13.51 -11.37 3.09
C GLU A 118 -12.42 -10.91 4.06
N ILE A 119 -12.14 -11.67 5.12
CA ILE A 119 -11.02 -11.41 6.03
C ILE A 119 -9.68 -11.55 5.28
N ILE A 120 -9.53 -12.61 4.46
CA ILE A 120 -8.33 -12.80 3.64
C ILE A 120 -8.16 -11.64 2.67
N LEU A 121 -9.24 -11.25 1.97
CA LEU A 121 -9.23 -10.10 1.08
C LEU A 121 -8.91 -8.80 1.81
N PHE A 122 -9.41 -8.61 3.03
CA PHE A 122 -9.13 -7.44 3.86
C PHE A 122 -7.64 -7.30 4.14
N PHE A 123 -6.98 -8.36 4.60
CA PHE A 123 -5.54 -8.32 4.86
C PHE A 123 -4.70 -8.26 3.59
N LEU A 124 -5.11 -8.93 2.51
CA LEU A 124 -4.38 -8.91 1.25
C LEU A 124 -4.44 -7.52 0.61
N VAL A 125 -5.63 -6.94 0.50
CA VAL A 125 -5.82 -5.64 -0.13
C VAL A 125 -5.33 -4.52 0.78
N GLY A 126 -5.77 -4.49 2.04
CA GLY A 126 -5.43 -3.43 2.99
C GLY A 126 -4.03 -3.53 3.55
N GLY A 127 -3.51 -4.74 3.78
CA GLY A 127 -2.20 -4.96 4.40
C GLY A 127 -1.03 -5.12 3.42
N MET A 128 -1.30 -5.40 2.15
CA MET A 128 -0.25 -5.60 1.15
C MET A 128 -0.42 -4.71 -0.09
N VAL A 129 -1.55 -4.80 -0.78
CA VAL A 129 -1.75 -4.02 -2.03
C VAL A 129 -1.75 -2.51 -1.74
N GLY A 130 -2.45 -2.06 -0.69
CA GLY A 130 -2.49 -0.67 -0.27
C GLY A 130 -1.10 -0.08 0.00
N PRO A 131 -0.33 -0.66 0.96
CA PRO A 131 1.01 -0.17 1.27
C PRO A 131 1.96 -0.17 0.06
N ILE A 132 1.85 -1.15 -0.84
CA ILE A 132 2.64 -1.17 -2.09
C ILE A 132 2.27 0.01 -2.98
N ALA A 133 0.97 0.25 -3.17
CA ALA A 133 0.48 1.36 -4.00
C ALA A 133 0.92 2.73 -3.42
N GLU A 134 0.81 2.89 -2.10
CA GLU A 134 1.27 4.08 -1.39
C GLU A 134 2.77 4.31 -1.58
N GLU A 135 3.59 3.27 -1.38
CA GLU A 135 5.04 3.38 -1.51
C GLU A 135 5.47 3.74 -2.95
N VAL A 136 4.78 3.18 -3.95
CA VAL A 136 5.00 3.52 -5.36
C VAL A 136 4.62 4.97 -5.65
N PHE A 137 3.54 5.49 -5.07
CA PHE A 137 3.17 6.90 -5.19
C PHE A 137 4.18 7.81 -4.50
N PHE A 138 4.52 7.54 -3.24
CA PHE A 138 5.44 8.38 -2.47
C PHE A 138 6.85 8.40 -3.06
N LYS A 139 7.47 7.23 -3.27
CA LYS A 139 8.82 7.15 -3.82
C LYS A 139 8.89 7.42 -5.31
N GLY A 140 7.80 7.13 -6.04
CA GLY A 140 7.78 7.25 -7.48
C GLY A 140 7.38 8.62 -7.98
N ILE A 141 6.71 9.46 -7.18
CA ILE A 141 6.20 10.77 -7.61
C ILE A 141 6.63 11.90 -6.66
N LEU A 142 6.51 11.70 -5.35
CA LEU A 142 6.72 12.78 -4.37
C LEU A 142 8.17 12.96 -3.90
N TYR A 143 8.93 11.87 -3.77
CA TYR A 143 10.34 11.85 -3.33
C TYR A 143 11.31 11.69 -4.51
#